data_AF-A0A1M5STU1-F1
#
_entry.id   AF-A0A1M5STU1-F1
#
_cell.length_a   1.000
_cell.length_b   1.000
_cell.length_c   1.000
_cell.angle_alpha   90.00
_cell.angle_beta   90.00
_cell.angle_gamma   90.00
#
_symmetry.space_group_name_H-M   'P 1'
#
loop_
_entity.id
_entity.type
_entity.pdbx_description
1 polymer ?
#
loop_
_entity_poly.entity_id
_entity_poly.type
_entity_poly.pdbx_seq_one_letter_code
_entity_poly.pdbx_strand_id
1 'polypeptide(L)'
;ERQIRKSPLENTKLFGNTQQRATVYSRVEAMAAQSGLVGFAWHALRDGCFSDFADKLLIVDYDLLVRKPAQVMKGVYQFLELPEFQHDFDNVEFDSPAFDQNLGIDGLHRVHKQVQPRERKTVLPPELFEKYSNMMFWRDLKNSGAFTLVPSN
;
A
#
# COMPACT_ATOMS: atom_id res chain seq x y z
N GLU A 1 -6.40 -0.19 11.71
CA GLU A 1 -6.28 -0.10 13.19
C GLU A 1 -6.42 1.32 13.73
N ARG A 2 -5.54 2.29 13.40
CA ARG A 2 -5.67 3.67 13.93
C ARG A 2 -7.02 4.32 13.60
N GLN A 3 -7.56 4.12 12.39
CA GLN A 3 -8.89 4.62 12.03
C GLN A 3 -10.00 3.93 12.85
N ILE A 4 -9.94 2.61 13.00
CA ILE A 4 -10.89 1.86 13.84
C ILE A 4 -10.88 2.36 15.29
N ARG A 5 -9.71 2.73 15.84
CA ARG A 5 -9.62 3.31 17.19
C ARG A 5 -10.17 4.72 17.31
N LYS A 6 -10.15 5.51 16.22
CA LYS A 6 -10.75 6.84 16.19
C LYS A 6 -12.27 6.78 16.09
N SER A 7 -12.79 5.78 15.38
CA SER A 7 -14.22 5.57 15.17
C SER A 7 -14.66 4.17 15.61
N PRO A 8 -14.62 3.85 16.92
CA PRO A 8 -14.88 2.50 17.41
C PRO A 8 -16.34 2.03 17.22
N LEU A 9 -17.26 2.97 16.98
CA LEU A 9 -18.68 2.69 16.75
C LEU A 9 -19.02 2.52 15.26
N GLU A 10 -18.08 2.79 14.35
CA GLU A 10 -18.30 2.61 12.92
C GLU A 10 -18.26 1.12 12.54
N ASN A 11 -19.34 0.64 11.93
CA ASN A 11 -19.43 -0.71 11.38
C ASN A 11 -18.92 -0.72 9.95
N THR A 12 -17.59 -0.70 9.80
CA THR A 12 -16.95 -0.77 8.49
C THR A 12 -17.30 -2.06 7.74
N LYS A 13 -17.49 -1.94 6.42
CA LYS A 13 -17.68 -3.07 5.50
C LYS A 13 -16.40 -3.83 5.17
N LEU A 14 -15.25 -3.39 5.69
CA LEU A 14 -13.98 -4.11 5.51
C LEU A 14 -13.96 -5.51 6.14
N PHE A 15 -14.86 -5.77 7.09
CA PHE A 15 -14.94 -7.05 7.80
C PHE A 15 -16.35 -7.61 7.73
N GLY A 16 -16.49 -8.84 7.20
CA GLY A 16 -17.77 -9.45 6.87
C GLY A 16 -18.60 -9.91 8.07
N ASN A 17 -18.01 -10.06 9.26
CA ASN A 17 -18.74 -10.47 10.46
C ASN A 17 -18.10 -9.96 11.75
N THR A 18 -18.80 -10.10 12.87
CA THR A 18 -18.35 -9.63 14.19
C THR A 18 -17.07 -10.32 14.65
N GLN A 19 -16.86 -11.59 14.29
CA GLN A 19 -15.65 -12.32 14.64
C GLN A 19 -14.41 -11.70 14.01
N GLN A 20 -14.48 -11.36 12.72
CA GLN A 20 -13.39 -10.67 12.02
C GLN A 20 -13.08 -9.31 12.66
N ARG A 21 -14.10 -8.62 13.22
CA ARG A 21 -13.95 -7.30 13.87
C ARG A 21 -13.42 -7.34 15.29
N ALA A 22 -13.44 -8.49 15.98
CA ALA A 22 -13.30 -8.56 17.43
C ALA A 22 -11.97 -8.01 17.96
N THR A 23 -10.84 -8.42 17.37
CA THR A 23 -9.50 -8.04 17.86
C THR A 23 -8.61 -7.57 16.72
N VAL A 24 -7.45 -6.98 17.04
CA VAL A 24 -6.45 -6.66 16.01
C VAL A 24 -5.99 -7.91 15.27
N TYR A 25 -5.93 -9.07 15.95
CA TYR A 25 -5.56 -10.35 15.36
C TYR A 25 -6.56 -10.82 14.31
N SER A 26 -7.85 -10.88 14.67
CA SER A 26 -8.90 -11.32 13.73
C SER A 26 -9.02 -10.38 12.53
N ARG A 27 -8.79 -9.07 12.73
CA ARG A 27 -8.82 -8.08 11.64
C ARG A 27 -7.65 -8.25 10.69
N VAL A 28 -6.44 -8.40 11.22
CA VAL A 28 -5.24 -8.65 10.41
C VAL A 28 -5.37 -9.97 9.65
N GLU A 29 -5.84 -11.02 10.30
CA GLU A 29 -6.09 -12.32 9.67
C GLU A 29 -7.13 -12.21 8.54
N ALA A 30 -8.26 -11.54 8.78
CA ALA A 30 -9.28 -11.32 7.76
C ALA A 30 -8.75 -10.54 6.55
N MET A 31 -7.93 -9.51 6.78
CA MET A 31 -7.32 -8.74 5.69
C MET A 31 -6.28 -9.56 4.92
N ALA A 32 -5.48 -10.36 5.61
CA ALA A 32 -4.37 -11.12 5.03
C ALA A 32 -4.77 -12.48 4.46
N ALA A 33 -5.99 -12.96 4.72
CA ALA A 33 -6.53 -14.16 4.11
C ALA A 33 -6.41 -14.10 2.57
N GLN A 34 -6.29 -15.25 1.90
CA GLN A 34 -6.07 -15.31 0.45
C GLN A 34 -7.10 -14.52 -0.36
N SER A 35 -8.37 -14.55 0.05
CA SER A 35 -9.47 -13.78 -0.52
C SER A 35 -9.75 -12.46 0.22
N GLY A 36 -8.98 -12.15 1.25
CA GLY A 36 -9.03 -10.89 1.99
C GLY A 36 -8.43 -9.74 1.18
N LEU A 37 -8.77 -8.51 1.56
CA LEU A 37 -8.39 -7.30 0.81
C LEU A 37 -6.88 -7.20 0.54
N VAL A 38 -6.05 -7.51 1.53
CA VAL A 38 -4.59 -7.43 1.41
C VAL A 38 -4.02 -8.71 0.81
N GLY A 39 -4.52 -9.88 1.21
CA GLY A 39 -4.01 -11.15 0.70
C GLY A 39 -4.28 -11.33 -0.80
N PHE A 40 -5.47 -10.94 -1.28
CA PHE A 40 -5.78 -10.95 -2.71
C PHE A 40 -4.85 -10.03 -3.49
N ALA A 41 -4.69 -8.77 -3.06
CA ALA A 41 -3.82 -7.81 -3.72
C ALA A 41 -2.35 -8.29 -3.73
N TRP A 42 -1.90 -8.93 -2.65
CA TRP A 42 -0.57 -9.53 -2.57
C TRP A 42 -0.39 -10.66 -3.58
N HIS A 43 -1.35 -11.59 -3.68
CA HIS A 43 -1.31 -12.69 -4.63
C HIS A 43 -1.39 -12.19 -6.08
N ALA A 44 -2.27 -11.24 -6.37
CA ALA A 44 -2.42 -10.64 -7.70
C ALA A 44 -1.14 -9.91 -8.15
N LEU A 45 -0.51 -9.14 -7.25
CA LEU A 45 0.76 -8.49 -7.54
C LEU A 45 1.86 -9.52 -7.84
N ARG A 46 1.92 -10.61 -7.04
CA ARG A 46 2.88 -11.69 -7.25
C ARG A 46 2.65 -12.39 -8.59
N ASP A 47 1.41 -12.72 -8.90
CA ASP A 47 1.04 -13.33 -10.18
C ASP A 47 1.51 -12.46 -11.36
N GLY A 48 1.20 -11.16 -11.33
CA GLY A 48 1.68 -10.22 -12.35
C GLY A 48 3.21 -10.18 -12.47
N CYS A 49 3.93 -10.12 -11.35
CA CYS A 49 5.41 -10.06 -11.34
C CYS A 49 6.09 -11.32 -11.90
N PHE A 50 5.42 -12.48 -11.90
CA PHE A 50 5.99 -13.73 -12.42
C PHE A 50 5.25 -14.24 -13.68
N SER A 51 4.47 -13.37 -14.31
CA SER A 51 3.76 -13.66 -15.56
C SER A 51 4.57 -13.26 -16.80
N ASP A 52 4.05 -13.63 -17.97
CA ASP A 52 4.57 -13.17 -19.27
C ASP A 52 4.46 -11.64 -19.47
N PHE A 53 3.71 -10.95 -18.60
CA PHE A 53 3.53 -9.49 -18.61
C PHE A 53 4.36 -8.77 -17.54
N ALA A 54 5.28 -9.47 -16.87
CA ALA A 54 6.09 -8.89 -15.81
C ALA A 54 6.87 -7.64 -16.28
N ASP A 55 7.31 -7.62 -17.54
CA ASP A 55 7.98 -6.48 -18.18
C ASP A 55 7.08 -5.23 -18.32
N LYS A 56 5.78 -5.35 -18.05
CA LYS A 56 4.81 -4.23 -18.00
C LYS A 56 4.58 -3.70 -16.59
N LEU A 57 5.33 -4.16 -15.59
CA LEU A 57 5.20 -3.71 -14.21
C LEU A 57 6.43 -2.94 -13.76
N LEU A 58 6.17 -1.81 -13.09
CA LEU A 58 7.17 -1.02 -12.36
C LEU A 58 6.83 -1.04 -10.87
N ILE A 59 7.69 -1.64 -10.05
CA ILE A 59 7.56 -1.64 -8.60
C ILE A 59 8.33 -0.46 -8.03
N VAL A 60 7.62 0.44 -7.36
CA VAL A 60 8.20 1.63 -6.74
C VAL A 60 8.29 1.44 -5.23
N ASP A 61 9.49 1.55 -4.68
CA ASP A 61 9.69 1.54 -3.24
C ASP A 61 9.12 2.83 -2.62
N TYR A 62 8.26 2.66 -1.61
CA TYR A 62 7.61 3.78 -0.95
C TYR A 62 8.61 4.71 -0.26
N ASP A 63 9.62 4.16 0.43
CA ASP A 63 10.60 4.95 1.16
C ASP A 63 11.48 5.76 0.20
N LEU A 64 11.82 5.20 -0.95
CA LEU A 64 12.49 5.93 -2.03
C LEU A 64 11.60 7.06 -2.57
N LEU A 65 10.34 6.77 -2.90
CA LEU A 65 9.38 7.77 -3.41
C LEU A 65 9.27 8.97 -2.49
N VAL A 66 9.04 8.74 -1.19
CA VAL A 66 8.82 9.85 -0.26
C VAL A 66 10.09 10.61 0.09
N ARG A 67 11.29 10.04 -0.11
CA ARG A 67 12.58 10.72 0.10
C ARG A 67 13.07 11.47 -1.14
N LYS A 68 12.76 10.96 -2.34
CA LYS A 68 13.28 11.45 -3.62
C LYS A 68 12.18 11.52 -4.68
N PRO A 69 11.06 12.22 -4.43
CA PRO A 69 9.85 12.08 -5.25
C PRO A 69 10.05 12.54 -6.71
N ALA A 70 10.79 13.62 -6.95
CA ALA A 70 11.09 14.09 -8.31
C ALA A 70 11.88 13.06 -9.14
N GLN A 71 12.85 12.40 -8.51
CA GLN A 71 13.71 11.40 -9.18
C GLN A 71 12.94 10.12 -9.48
N VAL A 72 12.07 9.69 -8.56
CA VAL A 72 11.21 8.53 -8.76
C VAL A 72 10.18 8.79 -9.85
N MET A 73 9.51 9.95 -9.85
CA MET A 73 8.54 10.29 -10.89
C MET A 73 9.18 10.37 -12.27
N LYS A 74 10.42 10.87 -12.38
CA LYS A 74 11.17 10.79 -13.63
C LYS A 74 11.34 9.34 -14.11
N GLY A 75 11.67 8.41 -13.22
CA GLY A 75 11.73 6.98 -13.55
C GLY A 75 10.38 6.41 -14.00
N VAL A 76 9.29 6.84 -13.38
CA VAL A 76 7.92 6.47 -13.80
C VAL A 76 7.62 6.98 -15.21
N TYR A 77 7.93 8.24 -15.52
CA TYR A 77 7.75 8.80 -16.86
C TYR A 77 8.58 8.07 -17.93
N GLN A 78 9.83 7.73 -17.61
CA GLN A 78 10.69 6.95 -18.49
C GLN A 78 10.13 5.56 -18.76
N PHE A 79 9.66 4.87 -17.73
CA PHE A 79 9.04 3.55 -17.85
C PHE A 79 7.77 3.58 -18.71
N LEU A 80 6.95 4.64 -18.57
CA LEU A 80 5.72 4.81 -19.34
C LEU A 80 5.96 5.40 -20.75
N GLU A 81 7.21 5.77 -21.09
CA GLU A 81 7.55 6.47 -22.33
C GLU A 81 6.76 7.78 -22.53
N LEU A 82 6.50 8.50 -21.43
CA LEU A 82 5.75 9.75 -21.42
C LEU A 82 6.65 10.96 -21.14
N PRO A 83 6.31 12.15 -21.65
CA PRO A 83 7.05 13.38 -21.30
C PRO A 83 6.93 13.67 -19.80
N GLU A 84 8.01 14.18 -19.21
CA GLU A 84 8.04 14.58 -17.80
C GLU A 84 7.04 15.72 -17.53
N PHE A 85 6.31 15.60 -16.42
CA PHE A 85 5.47 16.68 -15.88
C PHE A 85 6.11 17.27 -14.63
N GLN A 86 6.02 18.60 -14.49
CA GLN A 86 6.51 19.29 -13.30
C GLN A 86 5.51 19.16 -12.16
N HIS A 87 5.77 18.23 -11.22
CA HIS A 87 4.95 18.04 -10.03
C HIS A 87 5.28 19.03 -8.91
N ASP A 88 4.24 19.45 -8.18
CA ASP A 88 4.37 20.11 -6.88
C ASP A 88 4.17 19.08 -5.76
N PHE A 89 5.27 18.62 -5.18
CA PHE A 89 5.27 17.60 -4.12
C PHE A 89 4.91 18.15 -2.73
N ASP A 90 4.80 19.48 -2.60
CA ASP A 90 4.45 20.17 -1.35
C ASP A 90 2.96 20.53 -1.28
N ASN A 91 2.23 20.35 -2.38
CA ASN A 91 0.82 20.73 -2.54
C ASN A 91 -0.04 19.64 -3.20
N VAL A 92 0.14 18.38 -2.81
CA VAL A 92 -0.69 17.26 -3.27
C VAL A 92 -2.05 17.27 -2.58
N GLU A 93 -3.12 17.08 -3.34
CA GLU A 93 -4.47 16.97 -2.81
C GLU A 93 -5.18 15.76 -3.40
N PHE A 94 -5.70 14.90 -2.52
CA PHE A 94 -6.56 13.79 -2.88
C PHE A 94 -7.39 13.36 -1.67
N ASP A 95 -8.68 13.16 -1.89
CA ASP A 95 -9.62 12.58 -0.93
C ASP A 95 -10.73 11.84 -1.71
N SER A 96 -11.37 10.85 -1.08
CA SER A 96 -12.46 10.09 -1.68
C SER A 96 -13.59 9.82 -0.66
N PRO A 97 -14.28 10.87 -0.19
CA PRO A 97 -15.23 10.77 0.91
C PRO A 97 -16.42 9.86 0.58
N ALA A 98 -16.90 9.84 -0.67
CA ALA A 98 -18.01 8.98 -1.06
C ALA A 98 -17.63 7.48 -0.99
N PHE A 99 -16.40 7.13 -1.37
CA PHE A 99 -15.90 5.76 -1.28
C PHE A 99 -15.70 5.35 0.19
N ASP A 100 -15.11 6.24 0.98
CA ASP A 100 -14.87 6.08 2.41
C ASP A 100 -16.15 5.86 3.21
N GLN A 101 -17.17 6.68 2.94
CA GLN A 101 -18.50 6.52 3.51
C GLN A 101 -19.13 5.17 3.12
N ASN A 102 -18.99 4.75 1.86
CA ASN A 102 -19.49 3.45 1.41
C ASN A 102 -18.81 2.27 2.13
N LEU A 103 -17.55 2.43 2.54
CA LEU A 103 -16.80 1.48 3.37
C LEU A 103 -17.07 1.61 4.87
N GLY A 104 -17.69 2.71 5.31
CA GLY A 104 -17.95 3.02 6.71
C GLY A 104 -16.67 3.35 7.48
N ILE A 105 -15.71 4.03 6.86
CA ILE A 105 -14.51 4.60 7.51
C ILE A 105 -14.17 5.93 6.86
N ASP A 106 -14.29 7.05 7.58
CA ASP A 106 -13.91 8.37 7.07
C ASP A 106 -12.38 8.54 6.90
N GLY A 107 -12.00 9.23 5.84
CA GLY A 107 -10.63 9.68 5.59
C GLY A 107 -9.62 8.55 5.41
N LEU A 108 -10.04 7.41 4.89
CA LEU A 108 -9.17 6.30 4.52
C LEU A 108 -8.34 6.64 3.26
N HIS A 109 -8.89 7.41 2.33
CA HIS A 109 -8.21 7.81 1.08
C HIS A 109 -7.66 9.24 1.10
N ARG A 110 -7.84 9.99 2.20
CA ARG A 110 -7.28 11.34 2.33
C ARG A 110 -5.76 11.30 2.42
N VAL A 111 -5.08 11.92 1.46
CA VAL A 111 -3.61 12.03 1.46
C VAL A 111 -3.15 13.24 2.27
N HIS A 112 -1.86 13.25 2.61
CA HIS A 112 -1.23 14.44 3.15
C HIS A 112 -0.77 15.37 2.04
N LYS A 113 -0.76 16.67 2.34
CA LYS A 113 -0.36 17.72 1.42
C LYS A 113 1.05 17.56 0.85
N GLN A 114 2.00 17.20 1.70
CA GLN A 114 3.41 17.06 1.33
C GLN A 114 3.83 15.60 1.23
N VAL A 115 4.51 15.25 0.13
CA VAL A 115 5.16 13.97 -0.11
C VAL A 115 6.49 13.95 0.64
N GLN A 116 6.48 13.32 1.82
CA GLN A 116 7.67 13.23 2.68
C GLN A 116 7.63 11.97 3.55
N PRO A 117 8.79 11.52 4.06
CA PRO A 117 8.85 10.39 4.98
C PRO A 117 8.03 10.68 6.23
N ARG A 118 7.29 9.68 6.72
CA ARG A 118 6.51 9.79 7.95
C ARG A 118 6.73 8.56 8.80
N GLU A 119 7.56 8.71 9.83
CA GLU A 119 7.82 7.62 10.76
C GLU A 119 6.52 7.22 11.48
N ARG A 120 6.25 5.91 11.49
CA ARG A 120 5.08 5.34 12.13
C ARG A 120 5.51 4.23 13.08
N LYS A 121 5.28 4.43 14.37
CA LYS A 121 5.28 3.32 15.32
C LYS A 121 4.12 2.38 14.97
N THR A 122 4.43 1.11 14.70
CA THR A 122 3.40 0.12 14.43
C THR A 122 2.45 0.03 15.62
N VAL A 123 1.16 -0.18 15.32
CA VAL A 123 0.12 -0.46 16.31
C VAL A 123 -0.23 -1.95 16.36
N LEU A 124 0.43 -2.74 15.51
CA LEU A 124 0.31 -4.19 15.49
C LEU A 124 1.21 -4.77 16.59
N PRO A 125 0.75 -5.84 17.27
CA PRO A 125 1.60 -6.68 18.10
C PRO A 125 2.89 -7.11 17.36
N PRO A 126 4.05 -7.18 18.05
CA PRO A 126 5.35 -7.47 17.42
C PRO A 126 5.35 -8.76 16.58
N GLU A 127 4.73 -9.82 17.07
CA GLU A 127 4.66 -11.12 16.42
C GLU A 127 3.81 -11.08 15.13
N LEU A 128 2.75 -10.26 15.07
CA LEU A 128 2.02 -10.05 13.83
C LEU A 128 2.88 -9.26 12.84
N PHE A 129 3.57 -8.22 13.32
CA PHE A 129 4.43 -7.42 12.45
C PHE A 129 5.55 -8.26 11.82
N GLU A 130 6.25 -9.05 12.64
CA GLU A 130 7.31 -9.99 12.23
C GLU A 130 6.80 -11.03 11.22
N LYS A 131 5.60 -11.60 11.47
CA LYS A 131 4.98 -12.57 10.57
C LYS A 131 4.82 -12.02 9.14
N TYR A 132 4.32 -10.78 9.02
CA TYR A 132 4.01 -10.18 7.71
C TYR A 132 5.19 -9.45 7.08
N SER A 133 6.23 -9.07 7.83
CA SER A 133 7.43 -8.43 7.26
C SER A 133 8.18 -9.36 6.29
N ASN A 134 8.09 -10.67 6.50
CA ASN A 134 8.71 -11.68 5.63
C ASN A 134 7.96 -11.92 4.31
N MET A 135 6.81 -11.27 4.09
CA MET A 135 6.00 -11.43 2.87
C MET A 135 6.35 -10.43 1.77
N MET A 136 7.34 -9.55 1.96
CA MET A 136 7.73 -8.53 0.98
C MET A 136 8.56 -9.12 -0.18
N PHE A 137 7.96 -10.03 -0.96
CA PHE A 137 8.65 -10.75 -2.04
C PHE A 137 9.25 -9.81 -3.09
N TRP A 138 8.68 -8.62 -3.28
CA TRP A 138 9.16 -7.61 -4.23
C TRP A 138 10.53 -7.03 -3.89
N ARG A 139 11.10 -7.33 -2.71
CA ARG A 139 12.48 -6.99 -2.37
C ARG A 139 13.51 -7.89 -3.05
N ASP A 140 13.10 -9.07 -3.53
CA ASP A 140 13.96 -10.01 -4.25
C ASP A 140 13.18 -10.63 -5.42
N LEU A 141 13.12 -9.90 -6.53
CA LEU A 141 12.42 -10.29 -7.76
C LEU A 141 13.33 -11.10 -8.71
N LYS A 142 14.12 -12.03 -8.19
CA LYS A 142 14.87 -12.98 -9.02
C LYS A 142 13.93 -13.71 -9.98
N ASN A 143 14.34 -13.78 -11.25
CA ASN A 143 13.57 -14.40 -12.34
C ASN A 143 12.23 -13.71 -12.67
N SER A 144 12.03 -12.47 -12.25
CA SER A 144 10.94 -11.61 -12.71
C SER A 144 11.44 -10.66 -13.81
N GLY A 145 10.59 -10.38 -14.80
CA GLY A 145 10.82 -9.33 -15.79
C GLY A 145 10.45 -7.92 -15.29
N ALA A 146 9.93 -7.77 -14.07
CA ALA A 146 9.45 -6.49 -13.56
C ALA A 146 10.58 -5.51 -13.26
N PHE A 147 10.33 -4.25 -13.58
CA PHE A 147 11.23 -3.14 -13.28
C PHE A 147 11.07 -2.72 -11.81
N THR A 148 12.15 -2.22 -11.21
CA THR A 148 12.13 -1.75 -9.82
C THR A 148 12.80 -0.38 -9.68
N LEU A 149 12.20 0.48 -8.86
CA LEU A 149 12.82 1.69 -8.34
C LEU A 149 12.99 1.51 -6.83
N VAL A 150 14.15 0.96 -6.46
CA VAL A 150 14.53 0.67 -5.08
C VAL A 150 15.80 1.44 -4.70
N PRO A 151 16.06 1.70 -3.40
CA PRO A 151 17.32 2.29 -2.98
C PRO A 151 18.52 1.47 -3.46
N SER A 152 19.60 2.14 -3.87
CA SER A 152 20.88 1.48 -4.12
C SER A 152 21.42 0.92 -2.79
N ASN A 153 21.83 -0.35 -2.80
CA ASN A 153 22.51 -1.00 -1.68
C ASN A 153 23.93 -0.45 -1.48
#